data_AF-A0A0J9FU31-F1
#
_entry.id   AF-A0A0J9FU31-F1
#
_cell.length_a   1.000
_cell.length_b   1.000
_cell.length_c   1.000
_cell.angle_alpha   90.00
_cell.angle_beta   90.00
_cell.angle_gamma   90.00
#
_symmetry.space_group_name_H-M   'P 1'
#
loop_
_entity.id
_entity.type
_entity.pdbx_description
1 polymer ?
#
loop_
_entity_poly.entity_id
_entity_poly.type
_entity_poly.pdbx_seq_one_letter_code
_entity_poly.pdbx_strand_id
1 'polypeptide(L)'
;MKKILLAVTAALAITGCSQNEEFENAGQNAVINFESIVSNATRATEMKLDELKTQGFHVYAYNTGDAVVGTGTLNKSIMENEPVSWNSGDNKWTSNNAYYWPSQGKIQFFAYSSSRSLTLTATDTDQYPTLVNYQIADTAPNQEDLLVAKVTDKTKADLSVNFTFSHVLTQIQFAIKSKLDDKLTYTVSKIEINGVNDKGTYKYADNVWTSLEGSATYIYPLDDITTTNNAVQGTTSKNIGTESLMLLPQTLTTRKMLVSYNVTDKNGDEVYTTGATPKEVDLKDAIWGVGKSIRYTLSLTNDAATIGWDVTDVDKWADEDNQEKDPVAPAV
;
A
#
# COMPACT_ATOMS: atom_id res chain seq x y z
N MET A 1 -38.47 -75.29 -4.61
CA MET A 1 -39.82 -74.69 -4.64
C MET A 1 -40.60 -75.19 -3.43
N LYS A 2 -41.25 -74.27 -2.70
CA LYS A 2 -42.15 -74.46 -1.54
C LYS A 2 -41.48 -74.93 -0.23
N LYS A 3 -41.76 -74.39 0.97
CA LYS A 3 -42.31 -73.12 1.49
C LYS A 3 -42.39 -73.34 3.03
N ILE A 4 -41.99 -72.33 3.82
CA ILE A 4 -42.58 -71.92 5.12
C ILE A 4 -42.24 -72.83 6.34
N LEU A 5 -41.34 -72.44 7.25
CA LEU A 5 -41.48 -71.61 8.48
C LEU A 5 -42.53 -72.11 9.51
N LEU A 6 -42.10 -72.49 10.73
CA LEU A 6 -42.55 -71.87 12.01
C LEU A 6 -41.96 -72.51 13.31
N ALA A 7 -41.52 -71.59 14.19
CA ALA A 7 -41.66 -71.52 15.67
C ALA A 7 -41.04 -72.54 16.66
N VAL A 8 -40.36 -71.98 17.68
CA VAL A 8 -40.55 -72.13 19.18
C VAL A 8 -39.28 -71.55 19.88
N THR A 9 -39.26 -70.31 20.41
CA THR A 9 -39.49 -69.85 21.82
C THR A 9 -38.89 -70.76 22.91
N ALA A 10 -38.13 -70.36 23.94
CA ALA A 10 -37.81 -69.05 24.53
C ALA A 10 -36.59 -69.20 25.48
N ALA A 11 -35.83 -68.12 25.68
CA ALA A 11 -35.12 -67.86 26.93
C ALA A 11 -35.20 -66.36 27.23
N LEU A 12 -35.88 -66.03 28.33
CA LEU A 12 -36.11 -64.70 28.87
C LEU A 12 -35.04 -64.38 29.92
N ALA A 13 -34.37 -63.24 29.76
CA ALA A 13 -33.79 -62.40 30.82
C ALA A 13 -33.58 -61.00 30.20
N ILE A 14 -34.61 -60.15 30.16
CA ILE A 14 -34.95 -59.08 31.13
C ILE A 14 -33.88 -57.97 31.23
N THR A 15 -34.31 -56.80 30.71
CA THR A 15 -33.89 -55.41 31.00
C THR A 15 -32.48 -54.97 30.58
N GLY A 16 -32.28 -53.86 29.86
CA GLY A 16 -33.16 -52.72 29.62
C GLY A 16 -33.02 -52.16 28.21
N CYS A 17 -34.16 -51.76 27.67
CA CYS A 17 -34.20 -50.78 26.60
C CYS A 17 -33.66 -49.46 27.15
N SER A 18 -32.56 -49.00 26.58
CA SER A 18 -32.63 -47.75 25.84
C SER A 18 -31.81 -48.00 24.60
N GLN A 19 -32.45 -47.91 23.44
CA GLN A 19 -31.70 -47.53 22.26
C GLN A 19 -30.91 -46.29 22.68
N ASN A 20 -29.60 -46.34 22.51
CA ASN A 20 -28.89 -45.10 22.24
C ASN A 20 -29.39 -44.73 20.84
N GLU A 21 -30.58 -44.12 20.79
CA GLU A 21 -30.80 -43.06 19.82
C GLU A 21 -29.67 -42.08 20.12
N GLU A 22 -28.53 -42.30 19.46
CA GLU A 22 -27.70 -41.18 19.11
C GLU A 22 -28.64 -40.28 18.31
N PHE A 23 -29.26 -39.35 19.04
CA PHE A 23 -29.59 -38.06 18.48
C PHE A 23 -28.27 -37.56 17.88
N GLU A 24 -28.06 -37.90 16.60
CA GLU A 24 -27.48 -37.00 15.62
C GLU A 24 -28.06 -35.64 15.95
N ASN A 25 -27.28 -34.86 16.69
CA ASN A 25 -27.70 -33.55 17.16
C ASN A 25 -27.82 -32.70 15.89
N ALA A 26 -29.04 -32.67 15.35
CA ALA A 26 -29.49 -31.77 14.30
C ALA A 26 -29.43 -30.34 14.87
N GLY A 27 -28.21 -29.85 14.94
CA GLY A 27 -27.81 -28.72 15.76
C GLY A 27 -26.30 -28.53 15.68
N GLN A 28 -25.70 -28.71 14.50
CA GLN A 28 -24.38 -28.12 14.25
C GLN A 28 -24.52 -26.61 14.45
N ASN A 29 -24.10 -26.15 15.63
CA ASN A 29 -23.79 -24.76 15.90
C ASN A 29 -22.56 -24.44 15.06
N ALA A 30 -22.79 -24.09 13.79
CA ALA A 30 -21.72 -23.64 12.91
C ALA A 30 -21.19 -22.31 13.48
N VAL A 31 -19.99 -22.38 14.05
CA VAL A 31 -19.23 -21.21 14.51
C VAL A 31 -18.68 -20.50 13.28
N ILE A 32 -18.65 -19.17 13.30
CA ILE A 32 -18.09 -18.36 12.21
C ILE A 32 -16.56 -18.42 12.28
N ASN A 33 -15.91 -18.89 11.22
CA ASN A 33 -14.45 -18.91 11.07
C ASN A 33 -13.99 -17.82 10.09
N PHE A 34 -12.74 -17.34 10.21
CA PHE A 34 -12.19 -16.30 9.34
C PHE A 34 -10.95 -16.80 8.56
N GLU A 35 -10.86 -16.48 7.28
CA GLU A 35 -9.66 -16.64 6.46
C GLU A 35 -9.27 -15.30 5.84
N SER A 36 -7.99 -15.07 5.57
CA SER A 36 -7.55 -13.83 4.92
C SER A 36 -6.54 -14.07 3.80
N ILE A 37 -6.66 -13.27 2.75
CA ILE A 37 -5.72 -13.16 1.65
C ILE A 37 -5.38 -11.68 1.48
N VAL A 38 -4.09 -11.37 1.31
CA VAL A 38 -3.59 -10.04 0.95
C VAL A 38 -3.04 -10.11 -0.47
N SER A 39 -3.34 -9.11 -1.30
CA SER A 39 -2.79 -9.04 -2.67
C SER A 39 -1.28 -8.90 -2.64
N ASN A 40 -0.58 -9.71 -3.42
CA ASN A 40 0.89 -9.73 -3.45
C ASN A 40 1.40 -8.69 -4.46
N ALA A 41 1.57 -7.43 -4.05
CA ALA A 41 2.42 -6.50 -4.80
C ALA A 41 3.84 -6.43 -4.17
N THR A 42 4.80 -6.01 -4.98
CA THR A 42 6.22 -6.12 -4.67
C THR A 42 6.85 -4.73 -4.60
N ARG A 43 6.98 -4.15 -3.39
CA ARG A 43 8.11 -3.32 -2.88
C ARG A 43 7.87 -2.80 -1.44
N ALA A 44 8.93 -2.30 -0.81
CA ALA A 44 9.01 -2.05 0.64
C ALA A 44 8.03 -0.98 1.15
N THR A 45 7.48 -1.27 2.35
CA THR A 45 6.38 -0.61 3.10
C THR A 45 4.95 -0.97 2.69
N GLU A 46 4.70 -1.97 1.83
CA GLU A 46 3.37 -2.54 1.57
C GLU A 46 3.06 -3.66 2.57
N MET A 47 1.85 -3.67 3.15
CA MET A 47 1.42 -4.75 4.05
C MET A 47 1.22 -6.06 3.29
N LYS A 48 1.89 -7.12 3.75
CA LYS A 48 1.79 -8.49 3.26
C LYS A 48 1.06 -9.39 4.25
N LEU A 49 0.76 -10.62 3.84
CA LEU A 49 0.05 -11.59 4.68
C LEU A 49 0.75 -11.84 6.03
N ASP A 50 2.07 -11.93 6.07
CA ASP A 50 2.79 -12.19 7.33
C ASP A 50 2.78 -10.97 8.27
N GLU A 51 2.80 -9.76 7.72
CA GLU A 51 2.63 -8.52 8.48
C GLU A 51 1.18 -8.38 8.97
N LEU A 52 0.20 -8.73 8.14
CA LEU A 52 -1.21 -8.79 8.54
C LEU A 52 -1.41 -9.83 9.67
N LYS A 53 -0.77 -11.01 9.60
CA LYS A 53 -0.79 -12.01 10.69
C LYS A 53 -0.24 -11.44 12.00
N THR A 54 0.72 -10.54 11.92
CA THR A 54 1.30 -9.87 13.08
C THR A 54 0.37 -8.77 13.61
N GLN A 55 -0.24 -7.97 12.72
CA GLN A 55 -1.09 -6.83 13.10
C GLN A 55 -2.50 -7.24 13.52
N GLY A 56 -3.08 -8.25 12.87
CA GLY A 56 -4.50 -8.59 12.99
C GLY A 56 -5.41 -7.63 12.22
N PHE A 57 -6.71 -7.79 12.42
CA PHE A 57 -7.74 -6.92 11.82
C PHE A 57 -8.98 -6.86 12.71
N HIS A 58 -9.88 -5.93 12.41
CA HIS A 58 -11.14 -5.75 13.11
C HIS A 58 -12.32 -6.03 12.19
N VAL A 59 -13.37 -6.65 12.72
CA VAL A 59 -14.56 -7.07 11.97
C VAL A 59 -15.83 -6.41 12.52
N TYR A 60 -16.65 -5.95 11.59
CA TYR A 60 -18.04 -5.56 11.80
C TYR A 60 -18.94 -6.49 11.01
N ALA A 61 -20.07 -6.90 11.59
CA ALA A 61 -21.01 -7.80 10.95
C ALA A 61 -22.45 -7.38 11.21
N TYR A 62 -23.29 -7.40 10.18
CA TYR A 62 -24.69 -6.97 10.26
C TYR A 62 -25.62 -8.02 9.64
N ASN A 63 -26.73 -8.32 10.30
CA ASN A 63 -27.78 -9.18 9.76
C ASN A 63 -28.80 -8.35 8.96
N THR A 64 -28.89 -8.58 7.65
CA THR A 64 -29.83 -7.87 6.77
C THR A 64 -31.12 -8.66 6.49
N GLY A 65 -31.37 -9.75 7.21
CA GLY A 65 -32.45 -10.69 6.89
C GLY A 65 -32.27 -11.24 5.47
N ASP A 66 -33.33 -11.35 4.68
CA ASP A 66 -33.21 -11.86 3.30
C ASP A 66 -32.64 -10.83 2.31
N ALA A 67 -32.52 -9.56 2.72
CA ALA A 67 -32.02 -8.50 1.88
C ALA A 67 -30.53 -8.68 1.57
N VAL A 68 -30.17 -8.44 0.31
CA VAL A 68 -28.75 -8.39 -0.09
C VAL A 68 -28.13 -7.06 0.30
N VAL A 69 -26.81 -7.02 0.41
CA VAL A 69 -26.05 -5.77 0.58
C VAL A 69 -26.45 -4.75 -0.50
N GLY A 70 -26.54 -3.46 -0.15
CA GLY A 70 -26.99 -2.41 -1.07
C GLY A 70 -28.51 -2.30 -1.25
N THR A 71 -29.29 -3.20 -0.64
CA THR A 71 -30.77 -3.11 -0.62
C THR A 71 -31.33 -3.11 0.80
N GLY A 72 -30.68 -3.82 1.73
CA GLY A 72 -30.99 -3.80 3.16
C GLY A 72 -30.23 -2.72 3.94
N THR A 73 -30.60 -2.56 5.21
CA THR A 73 -30.00 -1.59 6.13
C THR A 73 -29.11 -2.27 7.18
N LEU A 74 -28.05 -1.61 7.61
CA LEU A 74 -27.10 -2.09 8.62
C LEU A 74 -27.57 -1.79 10.06
N ASN A 75 -28.82 -2.13 10.38
CA ASN A 75 -29.45 -1.80 11.67
C ASN A 75 -29.41 -2.93 12.73
N LYS A 76 -28.93 -4.12 12.37
CA LYS A 76 -28.82 -5.28 13.27
C LYS A 76 -27.38 -5.75 13.34
N SER A 77 -26.61 -5.13 14.23
CA SER A 77 -25.22 -5.49 14.48
C SER A 77 -25.10 -6.86 15.16
N ILE A 78 -24.12 -7.67 14.73
CA ILE A 78 -23.71 -8.94 15.34
C ILE A 78 -22.30 -8.82 15.91
N MET A 79 -21.40 -8.16 15.18
CA MET A 79 -20.02 -7.89 15.58
C MET A 79 -19.78 -6.39 15.48
N GLU A 80 -19.19 -5.83 16.53
CA GLU A 80 -18.82 -4.42 16.59
C GLU A 80 -17.33 -4.33 16.92
N ASN A 81 -16.54 -3.97 15.90
CA ASN A 81 -15.10 -3.79 16.03
C ASN A 81 -14.35 -5.00 16.60
N GLU A 82 -14.81 -6.21 16.30
CA GLU A 82 -14.28 -7.43 16.89
C GLU A 82 -12.84 -7.68 16.44
N PRO A 83 -11.86 -7.74 17.36
CA PRO A 83 -10.47 -8.02 17.00
C PRO A 83 -10.29 -9.49 16.59
N VAL A 84 -9.63 -9.69 15.47
CA VAL A 84 -9.23 -11.00 14.95
C VAL A 84 -7.72 -11.03 14.78
N SER A 85 -7.08 -12.00 15.42
CA SER A 85 -5.63 -12.18 15.45
C SER A 85 -5.23 -13.55 14.92
N TRP A 86 -3.99 -13.67 14.45
CA TRP A 86 -3.46 -14.93 13.97
C TRP A 86 -2.99 -15.81 15.14
N ASN A 87 -3.57 -17.00 15.26
CA ASN A 87 -3.06 -18.03 16.15
C ASN A 87 -2.04 -18.90 15.39
N SER A 88 -0.76 -18.72 15.70
CA SER A 88 0.34 -19.45 15.06
C SER A 88 0.37 -20.94 15.41
N GLY A 89 -0.14 -21.34 16.59
CA GLY A 89 -0.20 -22.75 17.01
C GLY A 89 -1.22 -23.55 16.21
N ASP A 90 -2.36 -22.94 15.93
CA ASP A 90 -3.47 -23.57 15.20
C ASP A 90 -3.47 -23.22 13.69
N ASN A 91 -2.54 -22.37 13.24
CA ASN A 91 -2.44 -21.86 11.87
C ASN A 91 -3.79 -21.32 11.34
N LYS A 92 -4.50 -20.54 12.17
CA LYS A 92 -5.82 -19.98 11.85
C LYS A 92 -6.02 -18.60 12.47
N TRP A 93 -6.95 -17.84 11.91
CA TRP A 93 -7.44 -16.60 12.51
C TRP A 93 -8.42 -16.90 13.62
N THR A 94 -8.30 -16.19 14.74
CA THR A 94 -9.14 -16.37 15.93
C THR A 94 -9.59 -15.05 16.50
N SER A 95 -10.78 -15.05 17.08
CA SER A 95 -11.29 -13.98 17.95
C SER A 95 -11.48 -14.56 19.35
N ASN A 96 -11.46 -13.69 20.37
CA ASN A 96 -11.71 -14.09 21.76
C ASN A 96 -13.19 -14.47 21.99
N ASN A 97 -14.09 -13.96 21.16
CA ASN A 97 -15.52 -14.15 21.26
C ASN A 97 -15.99 -15.24 20.29
N ALA A 98 -16.94 -16.08 20.73
CA ALA A 98 -17.57 -17.06 19.87
C ALA A 98 -18.81 -16.45 19.20
N TYR A 99 -18.85 -16.48 17.86
CA TYR A 99 -19.99 -16.04 17.07
C TYR A 99 -20.57 -17.19 16.26
N TYR A 100 -21.90 -17.21 16.15
CA TYR A 100 -22.65 -18.27 15.49
C TYR A 100 -23.48 -17.70 14.35
N TRP A 101 -23.62 -18.48 13.28
CA TRP A 101 -24.50 -18.12 12.19
C TRP A 101 -25.96 -18.06 12.66
N PRO A 102 -26.75 -17.04 12.24
CA PRO A 102 -28.19 -17.07 12.47
C PRO A 102 -28.81 -18.26 11.70
N SER A 103 -29.96 -18.73 12.17
CA SER A 103 -30.69 -19.82 11.51
C SER A 103 -31.18 -19.44 10.11
N GLN A 104 -31.43 -18.15 9.87
CA GLN A 104 -31.92 -17.58 8.62
C GLN A 104 -31.36 -16.16 8.41
N GLY A 105 -31.44 -15.69 7.17
CA GLY A 105 -30.97 -14.36 6.77
C GLY A 105 -29.50 -14.34 6.33
N LYS A 106 -29.11 -13.18 5.80
CA LYS A 106 -27.81 -12.86 5.25
C LYS A 106 -27.04 -11.96 6.21
N ILE A 107 -25.74 -12.22 6.30
CA ILE A 107 -24.80 -11.45 7.09
C ILE A 107 -23.83 -10.71 6.16
N GLN A 108 -23.61 -9.44 6.48
CA GLN A 108 -22.73 -8.54 5.78
C GLN A 108 -21.52 -8.28 6.67
N PHE A 109 -20.33 -8.69 6.25
CA PHE A 109 -19.09 -8.51 6.98
C PHE A 109 -18.25 -7.41 6.35
N PHE A 110 -17.70 -6.55 7.19
CA PHE A 110 -16.78 -5.48 6.83
C PHE A 110 -15.59 -5.55 7.77
N ALA A 111 -14.38 -5.37 7.24
CA ALA A 111 -13.18 -5.45 8.05
C ALA A 111 -12.17 -4.37 7.66
N TYR A 112 -11.35 -3.97 8.64
CA TYR A 112 -10.18 -3.15 8.40
C TYR A 112 -8.98 -3.70 9.17
N SER A 113 -7.77 -3.51 8.64
CA SER A 113 -6.52 -3.70 9.38
C SER A 113 -5.79 -2.37 9.47
N SER A 114 -5.45 -1.97 10.69
CA SER A 114 -4.81 -0.70 10.99
C SER A 114 -3.95 -0.84 12.24
N SER A 115 -2.85 -0.09 12.30
CA SER A 115 -1.99 0.02 13.49
C SER A 115 -2.63 0.86 14.61
N ARG A 116 -3.74 1.54 14.30
CA ARG A 116 -4.54 2.34 15.23
C ARG A 116 -5.94 1.75 15.40
N SER A 117 -6.58 2.12 16.50
CA SER A 117 -8.00 1.81 16.69
C SER A 117 -8.84 2.75 15.83
N LEU A 118 -9.65 2.18 14.95
CA LEU A 118 -10.59 2.89 14.09
C LEU A 118 -12.02 2.51 14.47
N THR A 119 -12.98 3.18 13.86
CA THR A 119 -14.40 2.84 14.02
C THR A 119 -15.09 2.95 12.69
N LEU A 120 -15.80 1.89 12.31
CA LEU A 120 -16.72 1.92 11.19
C LEU A 120 -18.06 2.49 11.67
N THR A 121 -18.55 3.50 10.96
CA THR A 121 -19.85 4.14 11.22
C THR A 121 -20.87 3.66 10.22
N ALA A 122 -22.01 3.18 10.73
CA ALA A 122 -23.22 2.89 9.96
C ALA A 122 -24.44 3.29 10.78
N THR A 123 -25.42 3.90 10.13
CA THR A 123 -26.76 4.20 10.68
C THR A 123 -27.75 3.12 10.28
N ASP A 124 -28.94 3.16 10.87
CA ASP A 124 -30.03 2.23 10.57
C ASP A 124 -30.64 2.40 9.18
N THR A 125 -30.20 3.40 8.42
CA THR A 125 -30.58 3.61 7.01
C THR A 125 -29.44 3.31 6.02
N ASP A 126 -28.22 3.11 6.53
CA ASP A 126 -27.05 2.88 5.68
C ASP A 126 -27.04 1.46 5.14
N GLN A 127 -26.53 1.33 3.91
CA GLN A 127 -26.36 0.05 3.23
C GLN A 127 -24.92 -0.49 3.33
N TYR A 128 -23.98 0.40 3.67
CA TYR A 128 -22.56 0.14 3.82
C TYR A 128 -22.00 1.02 4.95
N PRO A 129 -21.04 0.54 5.75
CA PRO A 129 -20.38 1.41 6.70
C PRO A 129 -19.41 2.36 6.00
N THR A 130 -18.98 3.37 6.74
CA THR A 130 -17.91 4.29 6.34
C THR A 130 -16.85 4.36 7.42
N LEU A 131 -15.61 4.58 7.01
CA LEU A 131 -14.53 4.96 7.92
C LEU A 131 -14.38 6.48 7.83
N VAL A 132 -14.88 7.18 8.85
CA VAL A 132 -14.97 8.66 8.85
C VAL A 132 -13.71 9.26 9.49
N ASN A 133 -13.26 10.41 8.96
CA ASN A 133 -12.15 11.20 9.51
C ASN A 133 -10.83 10.43 9.67
N TYR A 134 -10.53 9.48 8.77
CA TYR A 134 -9.22 8.85 8.76
C TYR A 134 -8.16 9.88 8.36
N GLN A 135 -7.08 9.97 9.14
CA GLN A 135 -6.02 10.95 8.95
C GLN A 135 -4.65 10.28 8.80
N ILE A 136 -3.92 10.65 7.76
CA ILE A 136 -2.55 10.18 7.49
C ILE A 136 -1.61 10.76 8.55
N ALA A 137 -0.66 9.95 9.03
CA ALA A 137 0.34 10.44 9.97
C ALA A 137 1.32 11.42 9.30
N ASP A 138 1.74 12.44 10.03
CA ASP A 138 2.56 13.56 9.53
C ASP A 138 3.93 13.13 8.99
N THR A 139 4.50 12.04 9.53
CA THR A 139 5.85 11.56 9.18
C THR A 139 5.80 10.17 8.58
N ALA A 140 6.62 9.93 7.55
CA ALA A 140 6.66 8.66 6.82
C ALA A 140 6.79 7.41 7.72
N PRO A 141 7.67 7.38 8.75
CA PRO A 141 7.82 6.21 9.61
C PRO A 141 6.58 5.87 10.46
N ASN A 142 5.67 6.84 10.64
CA ASN A 142 4.43 6.66 11.39
C ASN A 142 3.22 6.42 10.47
N GLN A 143 3.41 6.47 9.15
CA GLN A 143 2.37 6.13 8.20
C GLN A 143 2.16 4.62 8.20
N GLU A 144 0.90 4.22 8.04
CA GLU A 144 0.50 2.82 7.94
C GLU A 144 -0.04 2.53 6.54
N ASP A 145 -0.09 1.26 6.19
CA ASP A 145 -0.84 0.77 5.04
C ASP A 145 -2.22 0.30 5.51
N LEU A 146 -3.23 1.16 5.38
CA LEU A 146 -4.60 0.83 5.74
C LEU A 146 -5.18 -0.19 4.75
N LEU A 147 -5.60 -1.34 5.28
CA LEU A 147 -6.30 -2.36 4.52
C LEU A 147 -7.77 -2.42 4.89
N VAL A 148 -8.63 -2.72 3.91
CA VAL A 148 -10.04 -3.01 4.15
C VAL A 148 -10.50 -4.25 3.39
N ALA A 149 -11.58 -4.87 3.85
CA ALA A 149 -12.24 -5.96 3.17
C ALA A 149 -13.76 -5.89 3.39
N LYS A 150 -14.52 -6.49 2.47
CA LYS A 150 -15.95 -6.78 2.67
C LYS A 150 -16.28 -8.16 2.13
N VAL A 151 -17.14 -8.87 2.84
CA VAL A 151 -17.70 -10.16 2.43
C VAL A 151 -19.19 -10.11 2.70
N THR A 152 -19.98 -10.21 1.64
CA THR A 152 -21.42 -9.90 1.71
C THR A 152 -22.26 -11.14 1.47
N ASP A 153 -23.52 -11.05 1.89
CA ASP A 153 -24.58 -12.01 1.61
C ASP A 153 -24.31 -13.43 2.09
N LYS A 154 -23.56 -13.55 3.20
CA LYS A 154 -23.19 -14.83 3.80
C LYS A 154 -24.29 -15.41 4.66
N THR A 155 -24.37 -16.73 4.70
CA THR A 155 -25.42 -17.46 5.43
C THR A 155 -24.81 -18.60 6.23
N LYS A 156 -25.62 -19.32 7.03
CA LYS A 156 -25.18 -20.53 7.74
C LYS A 156 -24.58 -21.61 6.83
N ALA A 157 -24.91 -21.61 5.53
CA ALA A 157 -24.32 -22.55 4.57
C ALA A 157 -22.83 -22.25 4.30
N ASP A 158 -22.38 -21.02 4.54
CA ASP A 158 -20.98 -20.63 4.48
C ASP A 158 -20.29 -21.04 5.78
N LEU A 159 -19.42 -22.04 5.73
CA LEU A 159 -18.72 -22.55 6.92
C LEU A 159 -17.61 -21.62 7.44
N SER A 160 -17.19 -20.65 6.61
CA SER A 160 -16.17 -19.65 6.91
C SER A 160 -16.41 -18.33 6.16
N VAL A 161 -15.81 -17.26 6.67
CA VAL A 161 -15.77 -15.92 6.09
C VAL A 161 -14.36 -15.65 5.59
N ASN A 162 -14.18 -15.65 4.28
CA ASN A 162 -12.87 -15.49 3.66
C ASN A 162 -12.70 -14.04 3.17
N PHE A 163 -11.94 -13.24 3.91
CA PHE A 163 -11.62 -11.87 3.57
C PHE A 163 -10.51 -11.81 2.52
N THR A 164 -10.69 -10.95 1.52
CA THR A 164 -9.58 -10.48 0.67
C THR A 164 -9.36 -9.01 0.98
N PHE A 165 -8.23 -8.69 1.60
CA PHE A 165 -7.89 -7.33 1.98
C PHE A 165 -7.32 -6.56 0.78
N SER A 166 -7.73 -5.30 0.67
CA SER A 166 -7.29 -4.37 -0.36
C SER A 166 -6.64 -3.15 0.27
N HIS A 167 -5.55 -2.67 -0.33
CA HIS A 167 -4.94 -1.38 -0.01
C HIS A 167 -5.89 -0.25 -0.41
N VAL A 168 -6.18 0.67 0.51
CA VAL A 168 -7.05 1.81 0.22
C VAL A 168 -6.32 3.14 0.14
N LEU A 169 -5.02 3.18 0.44
CA LEU A 169 -4.18 4.37 0.28
C LEU A 169 -3.48 4.37 -1.08
N THR A 170 -2.79 5.47 -1.39
CA THR A 170 -1.86 5.56 -2.54
C THR A 170 -0.43 5.50 -2.00
N GLN A 171 0.37 4.57 -2.52
CA GLN A 171 1.79 4.49 -2.23
C GLN A 171 2.57 5.39 -3.19
N ILE A 172 3.37 6.32 -2.67
CA ILE A 172 4.22 7.22 -3.46
C ILE A 172 5.70 6.89 -3.26
N GLN A 173 6.41 6.73 -4.38
CA GLN A 173 7.83 6.40 -4.47
C GLN A 173 8.56 7.31 -5.44
N PHE A 174 9.88 7.36 -5.31
CA PHE A 174 10.74 8.15 -6.18
C PHE A 174 11.85 7.34 -6.84
N ALA A 175 12.16 7.75 -8.06
CA ALA A 175 13.40 7.43 -8.74
C ALA A 175 14.02 8.70 -9.30
N ILE A 176 15.32 8.69 -9.52
CA ILE A 176 16.08 9.81 -10.06
C ILE A 176 16.91 9.36 -11.26
N LYS A 177 17.14 10.27 -12.19
CA LYS A 177 18.12 10.17 -13.27
C LYS A 177 18.64 11.57 -13.59
N SER A 178 19.83 11.65 -14.18
CA SER A 178 20.20 12.88 -14.89
C SER A 178 19.38 12.98 -16.18
N LYS A 179 19.05 14.21 -16.58
CA LYS A 179 18.43 14.48 -17.89
C LYS A 179 19.41 14.20 -19.03
N LEU A 180 20.71 14.41 -18.80
CA LEU A 180 21.78 14.29 -19.80
C LEU A 180 22.89 13.36 -19.27
N ASP A 181 23.63 12.75 -20.18
CA ASP A 181 24.87 12.03 -19.82
C ASP A 181 26.07 13.00 -19.83
N ASP A 182 26.06 13.94 -18.88
CA ASP A 182 27.05 15.02 -18.72
C ASP A 182 28.22 14.65 -17.79
N LYS A 183 28.27 13.39 -17.34
CA LYS A 183 29.25 12.86 -16.37
C LYS A 183 29.25 13.58 -15.02
N LEU A 184 28.23 14.38 -14.71
CA LEU A 184 28.04 14.99 -13.39
C LEU A 184 27.30 14.04 -12.46
N THR A 185 27.53 14.21 -11.17
CA THR A 185 26.81 13.49 -10.12
C THR A 185 25.75 14.39 -9.52
N TYR A 186 24.52 13.89 -9.48
CA TYR A 186 23.38 14.59 -8.89
C TYR A 186 22.96 13.86 -7.62
N THR A 187 23.01 14.53 -6.47
CA THR A 187 22.66 13.93 -5.18
C THR A 187 21.46 14.66 -4.59
N VAL A 188 20.34 13.93 -4.45
CA VAL A 188 19.11 14.47 -3.86
C VAL A 188 19.23 14.52 -2.35
N SER A 189 18.94 15.69 -1.77
CA SER A 189 18.99 15.92 -0.32
C SER A 189 17.61 16.05 0.31
N LYS A 190 16.58 16.42 -0.46
CA LYS A 190 15.20 16.52 0.04
C LYS A 190 14.20 16.41 -1.11
N ILE A 191 13.11 15.68 -0.87
CA ILE A 191 11.88 15.73 -1.68
C ILE A 191 10.73 16.03 -0.74
N GLU A 192 9.94 17.04 -1.06
CA GLU A 192 8.81 17.49 -0.25
C GLU A 192 7.57 17.66 -1.12
N ILE A 193 6.43 17.11 -0.70
CA ILE A 193 5.13 17.25 -1.36
C ILE A 193 4.25 18.13 -0.47
N ASN A 194 3.78 19.26 -1.01
CA ASN A 194 3.12 20.29 -0.23
C ASN A 194 1.61 20.42 -0.49
N GLY A 195 0.87 20.65 0.60
CA GLY A 195 -0.52 21.07 0.61
C GLY A 195 -1.53 19.98 0.24
N VAL A 196 -1.17 18.72 0.28
CA VAL A 196 -2.08 17.62 -0.10
C VAL A 196 -3.07 17.34 1.03
N ASN A 197 -4.26 16.85 0.68
CA ASN A 197 -5.24 16.44 1.70
C ASN A 197 -4.70 15.23 2.47
N ASP A 198 -4.79 15.28 3.79
CA ASP A 198 -4.32 14.25 4.72
C ASP A 198 -5.45 13.60 5.51
N LYS A 199 -6.68 14.10 5.41
CA LYS A 199 -7.84 13.54 6.08
C LYS A 199 -9.01 13.31 5.11
N GLY A 200 -9.77 12.24 5.35
CA GLY A 200 -10.95 11.93 4.54
C GLY A 200 -11.84 10.82 5.10
N THR A 201 -12.89 10.51 4.36
CA THR A 201 -13.86 9.45 4.67
C THR A 201 -13.83 8.38 3.59
N TYR A 202 -13.53 7.14 3.97
CA TYR A 202 -13.56 5.99 3.07
C TYR A 202 -14.93 5.32 3.07
N LYS A 203 -15.46 5.06 1.88
CA LYS A 203 -16.76 4.41 1.66
C LYS A 203 -16.57 2.97 1.18
N TYR A 204 -17.13 2.02 1.93
CA TYR A 204 -17.08 0.59 1.58
C TYR A 204 -17.97 0.23 0.40
N ALA A 205 -18.98 1.06 0.08
CA ALA A 205 -19.92 0.81 -1.02
C ALA A 205 -19.19 0.72 -2.36
N ASP A 206 -18.40 1.75 -2.66
CA ASP A 206 -17.82 2.08 -3.95
C ASP A 206 -16.29 2.04 -3.97
N ASN A 207 -15.64 1.80 -2.84
CA ASN A 207 -14.17 1.80 -2.71
C ASN A 207 -13.57 3.17 -3.09
N VAL A 208 -14.13 4.23 -2.49
CA VAL A 208 -13.77 5.62 -2.80
C VAL A 208 -13.52 6.42 -1.52
N TRP A 209 -12.56 7.33 -1.59
CA TRP A 209 -12.35 8.38 -0.59
C TRP A 209 -13.16 9.62 -0.94
N THR A 210 -13.84 10.17 0.06
CA THR A 210 -14.69 11.36 -0.03
C THR A 210 -14.40 12.30 1.12
N SER A 211 -15.00 13.49 1.10
CA SER A 211 -14.80 14.51 2.16
C SER A 211 -13.32 14.77 2.45
N LEU A 212 -12.51 14.81 1.37
CA LEU A 212 -11.08 15.09 1.48
C LEU A 212 -10.87 16.49 2.01
N GLU A 213 -10.03 16.61 3.03
CA GLU A 213 -9.72 17.87 3.68
C GLU A 213 -8.28 17.86 4.22
N GLY A 214 -7.88 19.03 4.72
CA GLY A 214 -6.53 19.26 5.24
C GLY A 214 -5.56 19.73 4.17
N SER A 215 -4.33 19.99 4.60
CA SER A 215 -3.27 20.58 3.78
C SER A 215 -1.92 20.28 4.43
N ALA A 216 -1.50 19.02 4.31
CA ALA A 216 -0.26 18.53 4.89
C ALA A 216 0.93 18.66 3.93
N THR A 217 2.10 18.65 4.54
CA THR A 217 3.39 18.57 3.87
C THR A 217 4.06 17.27 4.26
N TYR A 218 4.51 16.50 3.26
CA TYR A 218 5.21 15.24 3.48
C TYR A 218 6.62 15.31 2.91
N ILE A 219 7.59 14.94 3.75
CA ILE A 219 8.99 14.77 3.34
C ILE A 219 9.20 13.30 3.01
N TYR A 220 9.74 13.03 1.81
CA TYR A 220 10.05 11.67 1.39
C TYR A 220 11.26 11.15 2.19
N PRO A 221 11.16 9.94 2.79
CA PRO A 221 12.26 9.38 3.58
C PRO A 221 13.39 8.93 2.66
N LEU A 222 14.44 9.76 2.58
CA LEU A 222 15.67 9.48 1.86
C LEU A 222 16.63 8.65 2.73
N ASP A 223 17.53 7.92 2.08
CA ASP A 223 18.73 7.42 2.77
C ASP A 223 19.54 8.60 3.32
N ASP A 224 20.46 8.35 4.25
CA ASP A 224 21.37 9.39 4.70
C ASP A 224 22.09 10.03 3.50
N ILE A 225 22.17 11.37 3.49
CA ILE A 225 22.68 12.20 2.38
C ILE A 225 24.15 11.86 2.07
N THR A 226 24.87 11.32 3.06
CA THR A 226 26.26 10.86 2.91
C THR A 226 26.40 9.59 2.07
N THR A 227 25.30 8.90 1.79
CA THR A 227 25.29 7.66 1.00
C THR A 227 25.19 7.97 -0.49
N THR A 228 25.86 7.17 -1.31
CA THR A 228 25.71 7.22 -2.78
C THR A 228 24.32 6.77 -3.23
N ASN A 229 23.43 6.34 -2.32
CA ASN A 229 22.10 5.84 -2.64
C ASN A 229 21.20 6.93 -3.23
N ASN A 230 21.29 8.16 -2.73
CA ASN A 230 20.54 9.30 -3.26
C ASN A 230 21.23 9.99 -4.46
N ALA A 231 22.33 9.42 -4.94
CA ALA A 231 23.12 9.96 -6.04
C ALA A 231 22.91 9.18 -7.34
N VAL A 232 22.97 9.89 -8.47
CA VAL A 232 22.93 9.31 -9.82
C VAL A 232 23.89 10.04 -10.77
N GLN A 233 24.46 9.29 -11.70
CA GLN A 233 25.21 9.81 -12.85
C GLN A 233 24.62 9.17 -14.11
N GLY A 234 24.36 9.99 -15.14
CA GLY A 234 23.77 9.53 -16.40
C GLY A 234 22.25 9.33 -16.35
N THR A 235 21.71 8.80 -17.45
CA THR A 235 20.27 8.84 -17.77
C THR A 235 19.47 7.61 -17.32
N THR A 236 20.15 6.60 -16.76
CA THR A 236 19.50 5.41 -16.22
C THR A 236 18.83 5.75 -14.89
N SER A 237 17.53 5.42 -14.76
CA SER A 237 16.78 5.67 -13.54
C SER A 237 17.22 4.77 -12.39
N LYS A 238 17.36 5.37 -11.20
CA LYS A 238 17.66 4.69 -9.95
C LYS A 238 16.57 5.00 -8.92
N ASN A 239 16.03 3.97 -8.27
CA ASN A 239 15.09 4.18 -7.15
C ASN A 239 15.86 4.69 -5.94
N ILE A 240 15.24 5.57 -5.18
CA ILE A 240 15.82 6.17 -3.97
C ILE A 240 14.83 6.11 -2.82
N GLY A 241 15.31 6.39 -1.62
CA GLY A 241 14.52 6.35 -0.40
C GLY A 241 14.56 5.01 0.31
N THR A 242 14.34 5.07 1.63
CA THR A 242 14.30 3.90 2.51
C THR A 242 12.92 3.25 2.54
N GLU A 243 11.88 4.07 2.35
CA GLU A 243 10.48 3.69 2.50
C GLU A 243 9.60 4.41 1.46
N SER A 244 8.33 4.00 1.37
CA SER A 244 7.33 4.70 0.58
C SER A 244 6.46 5.60 1.45
N LEU A 245 5.87 6.65 0.87
CA LEU A 245 4.80 7.39 1.54
C LEU A 245 3.46 6.70 1.29
N MET A 246 2.60 6.59 2.31
CA MET A 246 1.22 6.12 2.21
C MET A 246 0.28 7.31 2.38
N LEU A 247 -0.27 7.80 1.27
CA LEU A 247 -1.04 9.06 1.21
C LEU A 247 -2.48 8.82 0.76
N LEU A 248 -3.37 9.78 1.03
CA LEU A 248 -4.76 9.70 0.58
C LEU A 248 -4.88 9.74 -0.95
N PRO A 249 -5.69 8.84 -1.55
CA PRO A 249 -6.13 8.97 -2.94
C PRO A 249 -6.85 10.29 -3.17
N GLN A 250 -6.40 11.05 -4.17
CA GLN A 250 -6.92 12.38 -4.49
C GLN A 250 -6.48 12.84 -5.89
N THR A 251 -7.17 13.82 -6.46
CA THR A 251 -6.69 14.52 -7.67
C THR A 251 -6.01 15.82 -7.27
N LEU A 252 -4.78 16.02 -7.71
CA LEU A 252 -3.96 17.20 -7.41
C LEU A 252 -4.23 18.26 -8.48
N THR A 253 -4.80 19.41 -8.10
CA THR A 253 -5.14 20.47 -9.07
C THR A 253 -4.01 21.49 -9.28
N THR A 254 -3.41 21.97 -8.19
CA THR A 254 -2.38 23.03 -8.23
C THR A 254 -1.19 22.76 -7.30
N ARG A 255 -0.96 21.48 -6.96
CA ARG A 255 0.07 21.10 -5.99
C ARG A 255 1.43 21.01 -6.62
N LYS A 256 2.45 21.26 -5.79
CA LYS A 256 3.85 21.24 -6.19
C LYS A 256 4.64 20.32 -5.28
N MET A 257 5.68 19.77 -5.86
CA MET A 257 6.75 19.09 -5.15
C MET A 257 8.00 19.95 -5.21
N LEU A 258 8.73 20.01 -4.10
CA LEU A 258 10.01 20.68 -3.99
C LEU A 258 11.11 19.63 -3.94
N VAL A 259 12.11 19.77 -4.81
CA VAL A 259 13.25 18.86 -4.90
C VAL A 259 14.53 19.64 -4.69
N SER A 260 15.27 19.30 -3.64
CA SER A 260 16.60 19.83 -3.36
C SER A 260 17.65 18.80 -3.72
N TYR A 261 18.67 19.23 -4.45
CA TYR A 261 19.83 18.41 -4.82
C TYR A 261 21.05 19.30 -5.05
N ASN A 262 22.24 18.71 -4.99
CA ASN A 262 23.50 19.34 -5.42
C ASN A 262 24.07 18.61 -6.65
N VAL A 263 24.91 19.32 -7.40
CA VAL A 263 25.59 18.81 -8.59
C VAL A 263 27.09 18.90 -8.42
N THR A 264 27.77 17.76 -8.48
CA THR A 264 29.23 17.67 -8.30
C THR A 264 29.92 17.10 -9.53
N ASP A 265 31.19 17.48 -9.71
CA ASP A 265 32.06 16.91 -10.74
C ASP A 265 32.63 15.54 -10.31
N LYS A 266 33.53 14.99 -11.14
CA LYS A 266 34.20 13.71 -10.87
C LYS A 266 35.13 13.73 -9.64
N ASN A 267 35.54 14.91 -9.18
CA ASN A 267 36.41 15.09 -8.02
C ASN A 267 35.59 15.31 -6.73
N GLY A 268 34.27 15.48 -6.86
CA GLY A 268 33.36 15.73 -5.75
C GLY A 268 33.15 17.21 -5.45
N ASP A 269 33.69 18.11 -6.29
CA ASP A 269 33.54 19.55 -6.12
C ASP A 269 32.16 19.98 -6.61
N GLU A 270 31.46 20.81 -5.82
CA GLU A 270 30.17 21.38 -6.24
C GLU A 270 30.40 22.37 -7.39
N VAL A 271 29.82 22.07 -8.54
CA VAL A 271 30.02 22.83 -9.79
C VAL A 271 28.83 23.70 -10.15
N TYR A 272 27.64 23.38 -9.64
CA TYR A 272 26.44 24.19 -9.80
C TYR A 272 25.70 24.25 -8.46
N THR A 273 25.48 25.47 -7.97
CA THR A 273 24.74 25.74 -6.73
C THR A 273 23.24 25.55 -6.95
N THR A 274 22.78 24.31 -6.99
CA THR A 274 21.35 23.96 -6.97
C THR A 274 20.79 23.89 -5.54
N GLY A 275 21.65 23.89 -4.52
CA GLY A 275 21.27 23.62 -3.12
C GLY A 275 20.53 24.74 -2.37
N ALA A 276 20.61 26.01 -2.81
CA ALA A 276 20.04 27.13 -2.05
C ALA A 276 18.53 27.35 -2.30
N THR A 277 17.98 26.86 -3.41
CA THR A 277 16.56 27.02 -3.74
C THR A 277 16.02 25.73 -4.33
N PRO A 278 15.05 25.07 -3.66
CA PRO A 278 14.45 23.85 -4.18
C PRO A 278 13.85 24.06 -5.57
N LYS A 279 13.99 23.05 -6.44
CA LYS A 279 13.32 23.03 -7.74
C LYS A 279 11.86 22.62 -7.56
N GLU A 280 10.97 23.40 -8.15
CA GLU A 280 9.55 23.08 -8.17
C GLU A 280 9.23 22.10 -9.31
N VAL A 281 8.50 21.04 -8.99
CA VAL A 281 7.91 20.11 -9.93
C VAL A 281 6.40 20.21 -9.79
N ASP A 282 5.72 20.57 -10.88
CA ASP A 282 4.27 20.65 -10.89
C ASP A 282 3.65 19.25 -10.83
N LEU A 283 2.67 19.06 -9.94
CA LEU A 283 1.86 17.85 -9.83
C LEU A 283 0.42 18.09 -10.28
N LYS A 284 0.17 19.18 -10.99
CA LYS A 284 -1.11 19.49 -11.59
C LYS A 284 -1.64 18.32 -12.41
N ASP A 285 -2.93 18.05 -12.19
CA ASP A 285 -3.73 17.00 -12.80
C ASP A 285 -3.24 15.56 -12.49
N ALA A 286 -2.29 15.39 -11.57
CA ALA A 286 -1.89 14.08 -11.10
C ALA A 286 -3.03 13.43 -10.30
N ILE A 287 -3.30 12.17 -10.59
CA ILE A 287 -4.35 11.38 -9.93
C ILE A 287 -3.70 10.32 -9.06
N TRP A 288 -3.92 10.42 -7.76
CA TRP A 288 -3.57 9.40 -6.77
C TRP A 288 -4.79 8.51 -6.56
N GLY A 289 -4.71 7.28 -7.09
CA GLY A 289 -5.82 6.32 -7.08
C GLY A 289 -5.80 5.38 -5.89
N VAL A 290 -6.97 4.91 -5.49
CA VAL A 290 -7.14 3.91 -4.40
C VAL A 290 -6.36 2.64 -4.73
N GLY A 291 -5.52 2.19 -3.78
CA GLY A 291 -4.72 0.97 -3.90
C GLY A 291 -3.69 1.02 -5.02
N LYS A 292 -3.21 2.22 -5.40
CA LYS A 292 -2.20 2.39 -6.44
C LYS A 292 -0.83 2.68 -5.86
N SER A 293 0.18 2.12 -6.51
CA SER A 293 1.58 2.46 -6.29
C SER A 293 2.08 3.32 -7.45
N ILE A 294 2.54 4.52 -7.14
CA ILE A 294 3.01 5.51 -8.10
C ILE A 294 4.49 5.77 -7.85
N ARG A 295 5.29 5.69 -8.91
CA ARG A 295 6.71 6.07 -8.89
C ARG A 295 6.95 7.28 -9.77
N TYR A 296 7.31 8.41 -9.16
CA TYR A 296 7.79 9.58 -9.89
C TYR A 296 9.27 9.41 -10.23
N THR A 297 9.61 9.49 -11.52
CA THR A 297 11.01 9.50 -11.96
C THR A 297 11.45 10.92 -12.25
N LEU A 298 12.22 11.52 -11.34
CA LEU A 298 12.73 12.88 -11.45
C LEU A 298 13.91 12.91 -12.43
N SER A 299 13.86 13.81 -13.40
CA SER A 299 14.94 14.05 -14.36
C SER A 299 15.68 15.33 -13.96
N LEU A 300 16.83 15.17 -13.30
CA LEU A 300 17.61 16.25 -12.71
C LEU A 300 18.44 17.00 -13.77
N THR A 301 18.63 18.30 -13.60
CA THR A 301 19.33 19.19 -14.56
C THR A 301 20.37 20.04 -13.84
N ASN A 302 21.46 20.36 -14.52
CA ASN A 302 22.46 21.31 -13.99
C ASN A 302 22.11 22.78 -14.27
N ASP A 303 21.06 23.03 -15.07
CA ASP A 303 20.60 24.34 -15.56
C ASP A 303 21.71 25.21 -16.21
N ALA A 304 22.83 24.59 -16.57
CA ALA A 304 23.97 25.25 -17.18
C ALA A 304 23.72 25.51 -18.67
N ALA A 305 24.26 26.60 -19.19
CA ALA A 305 24.34 26.81 -20.62
C ALA A 305 25.39 25.86 -21.23
N THR A 306 25.06 25.24 -22.36
CA THR A 306 26.02 24.43 -23.11
C THR A 306 27.14 25.30 -23.67
N ILE A 307 28.40 24.89 -23.52
CA ILE A 307 29.52 25.52 -24.20
C ILE A 307 29.40 25.25 -25.70
N GLY A 308 29.29 26.32 -26.49
CA GLY A 308 29.42 26.26 -27.95
C GLY A 308 30.88 26.43 -28.36
N TRP A 309 31.29 25.69 -29.38
CA TRP A 309 32.61 25.82 -29.97
C TRP A 309 32.45 26.41 -31.36
N ASP A 310 33.14 27.52 -31.62
CA ASP A 310 33.22 28.12 -32.94
C ASP A 310 34.68 28.51 -33.21
N VAL A 311 35.20 28.12 -34.37
CA VAL A 311 36.55 28.46 -34.83
C VAL A 311 36.37 29.14 -36.17
N THR A 312 36.39 30.47 -36.15
CA THR A 312 36.18 31.29 -37.35
C THR A 312 37.48 31.72 -38.01
N ASP A 313 38.61 31.60 -37.31
CA ASP A 313 39.94 31.96 -37.83
C ASP A 313 41.05 31.14 -37.15
N VAL A 314 42.22 31.10 -37.79
CA VAL A 314 43.47 30.55 -37.25
C VAL A 314 44.57 31.56 -37.49
N ASP A 315 45.23 32.01 -36.42
CA ASP A 315 46.35 32.94 -36.53
C ASP A 315 47.45 32.38 -37.44
N LYS A 316 48.00 33.23 -38.31
CA LYS A 316 49.18 32.88 -39.08
C LYS A 316 50.36 32.75 -38.12
N TRP A 317 51.22 31.77 -38.37
CA TRP A 317 52.54 31.76 -37.75
C TRP A 317 53.24 33.08 -38.06
N ALA A 318 53.76 33.72 -37.01
CA ALA A 318 54.70 34.80 -37.21
C ALA A 318 55.95 34.20 -37.84
N ASP A 319 56.40 34.79 -38.95
CA ASP A 319 57.72 34.47 -39.47
C ASP A 319 58.74 34.82 -38.37
N GLU A 320 59.58 33.87 -37.95
CA GLU A 320 60.79 34.25 -37.25
C GLU A 320 61.65 35.06 -38.24
N ASP A 321 62.17 36.22 -37.82
CA ASP A 321 63.20 36.91 -38.58
C ASP A 321 64.33 35.90 -38.85
N ASN A 322 64.39 35.36 -40.08
CA ASN A 322 65.24 34.25 -40.52
C ASN A 322 66.53 34.11 -39.69
N GLN A 323 66.48 33.32 -38.62
CA GLN A 323 67.66 32.70 -38.02
C GLN A 323 67.69 31.25 -38.48
N GLU A 324 67.72 31.07 -39.81
CA GLU A 324 68.04 29.80 -40.43
C GLU A 324 69.48 29.46 -40.01
N LYS A 325 69.63 28.71 -38.92
CA LYS A 325 70.91 28.08 -38.57
C LYS A 325 70.94 26.74 -39.24
N ASP A 326 71.90 26.55 -40.13
CA ASP A 326 72.19 25.25 -40.71
C ASP A 326 72.39 24.22 -39.59
N PRO A 327 71.63 23.11 -39.58
CA PRO A 327 71.83 22.07 -38.59
C PRO A 327 73.24 21.50 -38.72
N VAL A 328 74.05 21.65 -37.66
CA VAL A 328 75.41 21.11 -37.61
C VAL A 328 75.31 19.59 -37.58
N ALA A 329 75.97 18.92 -38.52
CA ALA A 329 76.05 17.46 -38.54
C ALA A 329 76.68 16.95 -37.23
N PRO A 330 76.14 15.87 -36.62
CA PRO A 330 76.72 15.29 -35.42
C PRO A 330 78.18 14.88 -35.69
N ALA A 331 79.11 15.32 -34.84
CA ALA A 331 80.49 14.87 -34.89
C ALA A 331 80.57 13.38 -34.46
N VAL A 332 81.37 12.60 -35.18
CA VAL A 332 81.74 11.21 -34.82
C VAL A 332 82.74 11.21 -33.68
#